data_AF-A0A151TRL2-F1
#
_entry.id   AF-A0A151TRL2-F1
#
_cell.length_a   1.000
_cell.length_b   1.000
_cell.length_c   1.000
_cell.angle_alpha   90.00
_cell.angle_beta   90.00
_cell.angle_gamma   90.00
#
_symmetry.space_group_name_H-M   'P 1'
#
loop_
_entity.id
_entity.type
_entity.pdbx_description
1 polymer ?
#
loop_
_entity_poly.entity_id
_entity_poly.type
_entity_poly.pdbx_seq_one_letter_code
_entity_poly.pdbx_strand_id
1 'polypeptide(L)' 'MKPTWLPKSICDTIDERCLQFVWGDLEDKRTFHLTQWKFLCQPKDHGGVEIKDMRMIN' A
#
# COMPACT_ATOMS: atom_id res chain seq x y z
N MET A 1 -18.77 14.32 -17.05
CA MET A 1 -18.30 14.35 -15.65
C MET A 1 -16.82 14.01 -15.66
N LYS A 2 -15.94 14.88 -15.15
CA LYS A 2 -14.50 14.57 -15.09
C LYS A 2 -14.23 13.77 -13.81
N PRO A 3 -13.44 12.69 -13.85
CA PRO A 3 -13.04 12.00 -12.63
C PRO A 3 -12.17 12.95 -11.79
N THR A 4 -12.53 13.12 -10.52
CA THR A 4 -11.73 13.86 -9.55
C THR A 4 -10.72 12.89 -8.95
N TRP A 5 -9.49 12.97 -9.43
CA TRP A 5 -8.38 12.21 -8.85
C TRP A 5 -8.04 12.76 -7.46
N LEU A 6 -7.74 11.85 -6.54
CA LEU A 6 -7.20 12.17 -5.23
C LEU A 6 -5.79 12.78 -5.39
N PRO A 7 -5.42 13.75 -4.54
CA PRO A 7 -4.05 14.21 -4.44
C PRO A 7 -3.11 13.06 -4.07
N LYS A 8 -1.89 13.10 -4.63
CA LYS A 8 -0.85 12.10 -4.38
C LYS A 8 -0.61 11.83 -2.89
N SER A 9 -0.63 12.86 -2.05
CA SER A 9 -0.43 12.72 -0.61
C SER A 9 -1.47 11.81 0.05
N ILE A 10 -2.71 11.83 -0.43
CA ILE A 10 -3.78 10.96 0.09
C ILE A 10 -3.55 9.52 -0.33
N CYS A 11 -3.18 9.27 -1.59
CA CYS A 11 -2.81 7.94 -2.07
C CYS A 11 -1.66 7.36 -1.24
N ASP A 12 -0.63 8.18 -0.98
CA ASP A 12 0.56 7.77 -0.21
C ASP A 12 0.20 7.41 1.23
N THR A 13 -0.70 8.18 1.87
CA THR A 13 -1.20 7.86 3.22
C THR A 13 -1.99 6.55 3.25
N ILE A 14 -2.82 6.28 2.24
CA ILE A 14 -3.58 5.02 2.17
C ILE A 14 -2.63 3.83 2.04
N ASP A 15 -1.66 3.91 1.12
CA ASP A 15 -0.65 2.86 0.91
C ASP A 15 0.16 2.60 2.19
N GLU A 16 0.55 3.65 2.91
CA GLU A 16 1.24 3.55 4.21
C GLU A 16 0.39 2.84 5.27
N ARG A 17 -0.90 3.16 5.36
CA ARG A 17 -1.82 2.48 6.29
C ARG A 17 -2.01 1.01 5.94
N CYS A 18 -2.07 0.67 4.66
CA CYS A 18 -2.12 -0.71 4.20
C CYS A 18 -0.83 -1.46 4.57
N LEU A 19 0.34 -0.85 4.41
CA LEU A 19 1.61 -1.43 4.87
C LEU A 19 1.62 -1.70 6.37
N GLN A 20 1.22 -0.72 7.18
CA GLN A 20 1.13 -0.86 8.63
C GLN A 20 0.22 -2.02 9.03
N PHE A 21 -0.94 -2.16 8.35
CA PHE A 21 -1.85 -3.28 8.56
C PHE A 21 -1.21 -4.63 8.22
N VAL A 22 -0.54 -4.75 7.06
CA VAL A 22 0.12 -6.00 6.62
C VAL A 22 1.20 -6.44 7.60
N TRP A 23 1.99 -5.50 8.12
CA TRP A 23 3.10 -5.80 9.03
C TRP A 23 2.72 -5.79 10.51
N GLY A 24 1.44 -5.57 10.83
CA GLY A 24 0.94 -5.51 12.21
C GLY A 24 1.59 -4.40 13.03
N ASP A 25 1.98 -3.30 12.37
CA ASP A 25 2.64 -2.16 13.00
C ASP A 25 1.59 -1.31 13.74
N LEU A 26 1.13 -1.85 14.87
CA LEU A 26 0.26 -1.22 15.85
C LEU A 26 1.15 -0.64 16.95
N GLU A 27 1.11 0.69 17.09
CA GLU A 27 1.64 1.65 18.10
C GLU A 27 2.90 1.32 18.93
N ASP A 28 3.17 0.06 19.29
CA ASP A 28 4.28 -0.39 20.16
C ASP A 28 5.26 -1.37 19.50
N LYS A 29 5.07 -1.79 18.24
CA LYS A 29 5.99 -2.72 17.55
C LYS A 29 6.28 -2.33 16.11
N ARG A 30 7.23 -1.40 15.97
CA ARG A 30 7.81 -1.03 14.67
C ARG A 30 8.51 -2.23 14.03
N THR A 31 7.84 -2.88 13.09
CA THR A 31 8.39 -4.00 12.32
C THR A 31 9.17 -3.44 11.14
N PHE A 32 10.36 -3.99 10.86
CA PHE A 32 11.12 -3.58 9.67
C PHE A 32 10.33 -3.98 8.42
N HIS A 33 9.92 -3.00 7.62
CA HIS A 33 9.33 -3.23 6.30
C HIS A 33 10.41 -3.74 5.35
N LEU A 34 10.69 -5.04 5.41
CA LEU A 34 11.73 -5.70 4.60
C LEU A 34 11.33 -5.86 3.13
N THR A 35 10.09 -5.50 2.76
CA THR A 35 9.58 -5.60 1.39
C THR A 35 9.10 -4.26 0.87
N GLN A 36 9.36 -4.01 -0.41
CA GLN A 36 8.90 -2.80 -1.09
C GLN A 36 7.38 -2.85 -1.30
N TRP A 37 6.69 -1.71 -1.20
CA TRP A 37 5.26 -1.61 -1.50
C TRP A 37 4.88 -2.24 -2.85
N LYS A 38 5.70 -1.99 -3.88
CA LYS A 38 5.50 -2.56 -5.23
C LYS A 38 5.53 -4.08 -5.26
N PHE A 39 6.28 -4.72 -4.37
CA PHE A 39 6.31 -6.18 -4.28
C PHE A 39 4.99 -6.71 -3.72
N LEU A 40 4.42 -6.06 -2.71
CA LEU A 40 3.13 -6.43 -2.14
C LEU A 40 1.98 -6.26 -3.15
N CYS A 41 2.11 -5.31 -4.06
CA CYS A 41 1.14 -5.09 -5.14
C CYS A 41 1.19 -6.14 -6.26
N GLN A 42 2.22 -6.99 -6.31
CA GLN A 42 2.31 -8.06 -7.29
C GLN A 42 1.20 -9.11 -7.08
N PRO A 43 0.77 -9.82 -8.14
CA PRO A 43 -0.14 -10.95 -8.00
C PRO A 43 0.41 -12.01 -7.03
N LYS A 44 -0.49 -12.79 -6.43
CA LYS A 44 -0.12 -13.88 -5.51
C LYS A 44 0.83 -14.90 -6.15
N ASP A 45 0.65 -15.16 -7.44
CA ASP A 45 1.50 -16.08 -8.22
C ASP A 45 2.96 -15.60 -8.34
N HIS A 46 3.22 -14.31 -8.08
CA HIS A 46 4.55 -13.71 -8.08
C HIS A 46 5.09 -13.47 -6.66
N GLY A 47 4.45 -14.02 -5.63
CA GLY A 47 4.83 -13.88 -4.22
C GLY A 47 4.37 -12.58 -3.54
N GLY A 48 3.57 -11.76 -4.22
CA GLY A 48 2.90 -10.60 -3.64
C GLY A 48 1.58 -10.96 -2.95
N VAL A 49 0.83 -9.94 -2.53
CA VAL A 49 -0.49 -10.09 -1.89
C VAL A 49 -1.63 -9.50 -2.73
N GLU A 50 -1.31 -9.02 -3.93
CA GLU A 50 -2.28 -8.45 -4.88
C GLU A 50 -3.03 -7.23 -4.31
N ILE A 51 -2.33 -6.46 -3.47
CA ILE A 51 -2.82 -5.19 -2.95
C ILE A 51 -2.84 -4.17 -4.09
N LYS A 52 -3.88 -3.34 -4.15
CA LYS A 52 -3.99 -2.30 -5.18
C LYS A 52 -3.15 -1.09 -4.78
N ASP A 53 -2.18 -0.74 -5.63
CA ASP A 53 -1.46 0.53 -5.54
C ASP A 53 -2.44 1.67 -5.79
N MET A 54 -2.61 2.57 -4.82
CA MET A 54 -3.58 3.67 -4.92
C MET A 54 -3.27 4.59 -6.09
N ARG A 55 -2.00 4.79 -6.45
CA ARG A 55 -1.61 5.63 -7.59
C ARG A 55 -1.90 4.97 -8.93
N MET A 56 -2.08 3.65 -8.98
CA MET A 56 -2.47 2.95 -10.21
C MET A 56 -3.98 2.99 -10.45
N ILE A 57 -4.77 3.05 -9.37
CA ILE A 57 -6.24 3.08 -9.46
C ILE A 57 -6.84 4.49 -9.34
N ASN A 58 -5.99 5.47 -9.00
CA ASN A 58 -6.28 6.91 -8.96
C ASN A 58 -5.51 7.61 -10.07
#